data_AF-A0A3A0DRL6-F1
#
_entry.id   AF-A0A3A0DRL6-F1
#
_cell.length_a   1.000
_cell.length_b   1.000
_cell.length_c   1.000
_cell.angle_alpha   90.00
_cell.angle_beta   90.00
_cell.angle_gamma   90.00
#
_symmetry.space_group_name_H-M   'P 1'
#
loop_
_entity.id
_entity.type
_entity.pdbx_description
1 polymer ?
#
loop_
_entity_poly.entity_id
_entity_poly.type
_entity_poly.pdbx_seq_one_letter_code
_entity_poly.pdbx_strand_id
1 'polypeptide(L)'
;MACLTSAEVRASTAVFFDPSQIATPVASGVTWDTIGVRIPWPTGVEAQAVTTPPPGVTDYKARITLSRVDGAVFDLIAFTAKLLANTGGAGASIEIMPLVGGEDAFDEPVFFNATGYYGSTFSYDESPNYLGTTAALKGFDTYKIGLYVDFALTALTLEGPAASGMPGDIDLSGTVDRRDAALLSQNFGLEAGADWFAGDFDGDGATTLLDLAILQAHLDPIAAPVAGDRIAAVPEPSAALLVASGFGVALLRQLPRRRR
;
A
#
# COMPACT_ATOMS: atom_id res chain seq x y z
N MET A 1 -23.07 22.20 26.71
CA MET A 1 -21.64 22.54 26.83
C MET A 1 -20.87 21.43 26.14
N ALA A 2 -20.66 21.58 24.83
CA ALA A 2 -19.96 20.57 24.03
C ALA A 2 -18.45 20.85 24.14
N CYS A 3 -17.73 19.93 24.77
CA CYS A 3 -16.29 19.94 24.84
C CYS A 3 -15.77 19.52 23.47
N LEU A 4 -15.31 20.49 22.67
CA LEU A 4 -14.55 20.23 21.46
C LEU A 4 -13.16 19.77 21.90
N THR A 5 -12.88 18.47 21.79
CA THR A 5 -11.53 17.93 21.94
C THR A 5 -10.69 18.46 20.79
N SER A 6 -9.66 19.25 21.11
CA SER A 6 -8.72 19.79 20.14
C SER A 6 -8.04 18.65 19.37
N ALA A 7 -8.22 18.61 18.06
CA ALA A 7 -7.40 17.79 17.19
C ALA A 7 -5.95 18.27 17.29
N GLU A 8 -5.04 17.36 17.57
CA GLU A 8 -3.62 17.62 17.68
C GLU A 8 -3.06 17.95 16.28
N VAL A 9 -2.72 19.22 16.04
CA VAL A 9 -2.05 19.61 14.79
C VAL A 9 -0.58 19.22 14.94
N ARG A 10 -0.23 18.02 14.45
CA ARG A 10 1.14 17.52 14.35
C ARG A 10 1.61 17.70 12.90
N ALA A 11 2.77 18.31 12.68
CA ALA A 11 3.42 18.35 11.36
C ALA A 11 4.03 16.96 11.10
N SER A 12 3.21 16.05 10.57
CA SER A 12 3.61 14.70 10.19
C SER A 12 3.39 14.53 8.70
N THR A 13 4.46 14.32 7.95
CA THR A 13 4.36 13.95 6.54
C THR A 13 4.29 12.42 6.48
N ALA A 14 3.12 11.89 6.10
CA ALA A 14 2.94 10.47 5.80
C ALA A 14 3.15 10.26 4.30
N VAL A 15 4.08 9.37 3.94
CA VAL A 15 4.30 8.98 2.55
C VAL A 15 3.79 7.58 2.37
N PHE A 16 2.83 7.45 1.46
CA PHE A 16 2.21 6.20 1.10
C PHE A 16 2.81 5.72 -0.21
N PHE A 17 3.17 4.44 -0.25
CA PHE A 17 3.57 3.75 -1.48
C PHE A 17 2.63 2.57 -1.71
N ASP A 18 2.30 2.31 -2.98
CA ASP A 18 1.47 1.19 -3.42
C ASP A 18 2.31 0.11 -4.10
N PRO A 19 1.82 -1.15 -4.25
CA PRO A 19 2.52 -2.27 -4.90
C PRO A 19 3.16 -1.94 -6.26
N SER A 20 2.56 -1.04 -7.07
CA SER A 20 3.09 -0.65 -8.38
C SER A 20 4.30 0.29 -8.32
N GLN A 21 4.50 0.97 -7.18
CA GLN A 21 5.72 1.73 -6.90
C GLN A 21 6.83 0.85 -6.32
N ILE A 22 6.49 -0.36 -5.86
CA ILE A 22 7.35 -1.43 -5.29
C ILE A 22 7.66 -2.52 -6.33
N ALA A 23 7.15 -2.39 -7.56
CA ALA A 23 7.34 -3.36 -8.64
C ALA A 23 7.70 -2.60 -9.91
N THR A 24 8.99 -2.27 -10.09
CA THR A 24 9.47 -1.94 -11.42
C THR A 24 10.10 -3.21 -11.96
N PRO A 25 9.36 -4.08 -12.66
CA PRO A 25 9.89 -5.38 -13.09
C PRO A 25 11.12 -5.18 -13.96
N VAL A 26 12.30 -5.32 -13.37
CA VAL A 26 13.54 -5.48 -14.13
C VAL A 26 13.49 -6.91 -14.60
N ALA A 27 13.27 -7.11 -15.91
CA ALA A 27 13.29 -8.40 -16.58
C ALA A 27 14.68 -9.07 -16.47
N SER A 28 15.07 -9.53 -15.27
CA SER A 28 16.37 -10.15 -15.00
C SER A 28 16.30 -11.53 -14.37
N GLY A 29 15.11 -12.11 -14.17
CA GLY A 29 14.99 -13.46 -13.60
C GLY A 29 15.54 -13.56 -12.16
N VAL A 30 15.57 -12.45 -11.44
CA VAL A 30 15.92 -12.38 -10.02
C VAL A 30 14.61 -12.26 -9.23
N THR A 31 14.45 -13.09 -8.20
CA THR A 31 13.23 -13.28 -7.41
C THR A 31 12.96 -12.17 -6.38
N TRP A 32 13.57 -10.98 -6.52
CA TRP A 32 13.49 -9.86 -5.57
C TRP A 32 13.71 -8.54 -6.32
N ASP A 33 12.85 -7.55 -6.13
CA ASP A 33 13.02 -6.21 -6.70
C ASP A 33 13.41 -5.24 -5.58
N THR A 34 14.61 -4.64 -5.69
CA THR A 34 15.07 -3.58 -4.78
C THR A 34 14.58 -2.25 -5.33
N ILE A 35 13.68 -1.58 -4.61
CA ILE A 35 13.05 -0.36 -5.12
C ILE A 35 13.76 0.86 -4.58
N GLY A 36 14.49 1.51 -5.49
CA GLY A 36 15.03 2.85 -5.24
C GLY A 36 13.96 3.91 -5.52
N VAL A 37 13.34 4.43 -4.46
CA VAL A 37 12.51 5.64 -4.55
C VAL A 37 13.44 6.86 -4.57
N ARG A 38 13.66 7.43 -5.77
CA ARG A 38 14.30 8.75 -5.89
C ARG A 38 13.28 9.83 -5.55
N ILE A 39 13.56 10.59 -4.50
CA ILE A 39 12.73 11.73 -4.08
C ILE A 39 13.42 13.00 -4.57
N PRO A 40 12.99 13.59 -5.71
CA PRO A 40 13.69 14.71 -6.32
C PRO A 40 13.69 15.93 -5.40
N TRP A 41 14.85 16.55 -5.23
CA TRP A 41 14.99 17.85 -4.57
C TRP A 41 14.74 18.99 -5.59
N PRO A 42 14.09 20.13 -5.22
CA PRO A 42 13.66 20.56 -3.89
C PRO A 42 12.33 19.98 -3.41
N THR A 43 11.66 19.12 -4.18
CA THR A 43 10.37 18.51 -3.84
C THR A 43 10.48 17.29 -2.93
N GLY A 44 11.43 17.32 -1.98
CA GLY A 44 11.68 16.23 -1.03
C GLY A 44 10.46 15.88 -0.17
N VAL A 45 10.51 14.74 0.55
CA VAL A 45 9.58 14.50 1.65
C VAL A 45 10.19 15.19 2.86
N GLU A 46 9.66 16.35 3.19
CA GLU A 46 10.18 17.21 4.25
C GLU A 46 9.32 17.10 5.50
N ALA A 47 9.98 17.23 6.65
CA ALA A 47 9.32 17.42 7.94
C ALA A 47 9.98 18.58 8.67
N GLN A 48 9.15 19.37 9.35
CA GLN A 48 9.59 20.55 10.08
C GLN A 48 9.39 20.36 11.57
N ALA A 49 10.37 20.81 12.35
CA ALA A 49 10.30 20.85 13.79
C ALA A 49 9.40 22.02 14.24
N VAL A 50 8.67 21.81 15.34
CA VAL A 50 7.77 22.84 15.86
C VAL A 50 8.57 23.80 16.74
N THR A 51 8.84 24.99 16.23
CA THR A 51 9.66 25.99 16.95
C THR A 51 8.91 26.71 18.08
N THR A 52 7.59 26.58 18.15
CA THR A 52 6.76 27.11 19.25
C THR A 52 5.60 26.15 19.53
N PRO A 53 5.83 25.08 20.30
CA PRO A 53 4.79 24.10 20.58
C PRO A 53 3.73 24.65 21.56
N PRO A 54 2.49 24.15 21.54
CA PRO A 54 1.48 24.50 22.54
C PRO A 54 1.99 24.26 23.97
N PRO A 55 1.53 25.04 24.96
CA PRO A 55 1.93 24.85 26.35
C PRO A 55 1.70 23.40 26.83
N GLY A 56 2.75 22.78 27.36
CA GLY A 56 2.71 21.39 27.84
C GLY A 56 3.20 20.35 26.82
N VAL A 57 3.48 20.74 25.58
CA VAL A 57 4.09 19.86 24.58
C VAL A 57 5.61 20.03 24.61
N THR A 58 6.33 18.97 24.98
CA THR A 58 7.80 18.95 25.07
C THR A 58 8.47 18.27 23.88
N ASP A 59 7.68 17.65 23.01
CA ASP A 59 8.13 16.92 21.83
C ASP A 59 7.83 17.75 20.58
N TYR A 60 8.88 18.35 20.03
CA TYR A 60 8.82 19.28 18.90
C TYR A 60 9.65 18.79 17.71
N LYS A 61 10.02 17.50 17.68
CA LYS A 61 10.82 16.91 16.61
C LYS A 61 10.06 16.96 15.27
N ALA A 62 10.79 17.20 14.19
CA ALA A 62 10.32 16.92 12.84
C ALA A 62 10.11 15.41 12.70
N ARG A 63 9.01 14.98 12.07
CA ARG A 63 8.67 13.56 11.90
C ARG A 63 8.21 13.21 10.50
N ILE A 64 8.71 12.08 10.01
CA ILE A 64 8.22 11.39 8.81
C ILE A 64 7.79 9.99 9.23
N THR A 65 6.62 9.55 8.76
CA THR A 65 6.17 8.17 8.96
C THR A 65 6.12 7.48 7.61
N LEU A 66 6.76 6.32 7.52
CA LEU A 66 6.73 5.45 6.35
C LEU A 66 5.87 4.24 6.68
N SER A 67 4.89 3.95 5.83
CA SER A 67 4.03 2.76 5.92
C SER A 67 3.53 2.40 4.52
N ARG A 68 3.32 1.12 4.23
CA ARG A 68 2.66 0.70 3.00
C ARG A 68 1.16 0.93 3.09
N VAL A 69 0.51 1.20 1.95
CA VAL A 69 -0.96 1.39 1.90
C VAL A 69 -1.70 0.10 2.25
N ASP A 70 -1.14 -1.05 1.89
CA ASP A 70 -1.67 -2.38 2.18
C ASP A 70 -1.42 -2.83 3.63
N GLY A 71 -0.62 -2.09 4.39
CA GLY A 71 -0.25 -2.44 5.77
C GLY A 71 0.70 -3.63 5.88
N ALA A 72 1.26 -4.12 4.77
CA ALA A 72 2.25 -5.18 4.81
C ALA A 72 3.57 -4.70 5.42
N VAL A 73 4.36 -5.64 5.93
CA VAL A 73 5.73 -5.37 6.37
C VAL A 73 6.62 -5.01 5.17
N PHE A 74 7.76 -4.40 5.44
CA PHE A 74 8.84 -4.16 4.48
C PHE A 74 10.16 -3.92 5.22
N ASP A 75 11.26 -3.92 4.49
CA ASP A 75 12.60 -3.61 4.95
C ASP A 75 12.98 -2.19 4.49
N LEU A 76 13.56 -1.40 5.40
CA LEU A 76 14.21 -0.13 5.07
C LEU A 76 15.70 -0.39 4.81
N ILE A 77 16.05 -0.67 3.56
CA ILE A 77 17.41 -1.07 3.17
C ILE A 77 18.38 0.11 3.22
N ALA A 78 17.99 1.26 2.70
CA ALA A 78 18.85 2.45 2.73
C ALA A 78 18.01 3.74 2.70
N PHE A 79 18.59 4.83 3.19
CA PHE A 79 18.01 6.16 3.02
C PHE A 79 19.07 7.25 2.95
N THR A 80 18.68 8.37 2.35
CA THR A 80 19.46 9.61 2.35
C THR A 80 18.63 10.74 2.94
N ALA A 81 19.18 11.40 3.95
CA ALA A 81 18.59 12.56 4.60
C ALA A 81 19.39 13.84 4.34
N LYS A 82 18.70 14.96 4.16
CA LYS A 82 19.28 16.29 4.04
C LYS A 82 18.82 17.17 5.19
N LEU A 83 19.76 17.86 5.84
CA LEU A 83 19.44 18.83 6.88
C LEU A 83 18.87 20.11 6.28
N LEU A 84 17.74 20.55 6.82
CA LEU A 84 17.12 21.85 6.52
C LEU A 84 17.34 22.86 7.66
N ALA A 85 18.20 22.51 8.62
CA ALA A 85 18.62 23.35 9.74
C ALA A 85 20.00 22.89 10.27
N ASN A 86 20.67 23.74 11.07
CA ASN A 86 22.00 23.42 11.61
C ASN A 86 21.92 22.50 12.84
N THR A 87 22.80 21.51 12.92
CA THR A 87 22.92 20.58 14.07
C THR A 87 24.33 20.49 14.67
N GLY A 88 25.35 21.03 13.98
CA GLY A 88 26.78 20.90 14.31
C GLY A 88 27.25 21.40 15.68
N GLY A 89 26.40 22.08 16.46
CA GLY A 89 26.72 22.58 17.81
C GLY A 89 26.20 21.72 18.96
N ALA A 90 25.23 20.82 18.74
CA ALA A 90 24.59 20.04 19.79
C ALA A 90 24.80 18.52 19.63
N GLY A 91 25.29 18.08 18.47
CA GLY A 91 25.20 16.68 18.07
C GLY A 91 23.76 16.33 17.70
N ALA A 92 23.58 15.62 16.60
CA ALA A 92 22.27 15.18 16.14
C ALA A 92 22.27 13.73 15.73
N SER A 93 21.16 13.07 15.99
CA SER A 93 20.86 11.75 15.45
C SER A 93 19.44 11.75 14.92
N ILE A 94 19.28 11.24 13.71
CA ILE A 94 17.99 10.78 13.21
C ILE A 94 17.65 9.52 14.01
N GLU A 95 16.44 9.49 14.54
CA GLU A 95 15.90 8.42 15.36
C GLU A 95 14.87 7.66 14.54
N ILE A 96 15.02 6.36 14.40
CA ILE A 96 14.05 5.51 13.69
C ILE A 96 13.48 4.49 14.67
N MET A 97 12.18 4.59 14.93
CA MET A 97 11.43 3.58 15.68
C MET A 97 10.59 2.75 14.69
N PRO A 98 10.92 1.47 14.48
CA PRO A 98 10.08 0.56 13.73
C PRO A 98 8.88 0.08 14.57
N LEU A 99 7.77 -0.22 13.91
CA LEU A 99 6.56 -0.75 14.53
C LEU A 99 6.07 -2.02 13.82
N VAL A 100 5.34 -2.83 14.58
CA VAL A 100 4.53 -3.95 14.07
C VAL A 100 3.16 -3.90 14.73
N GLY A 101 2.10 -3.89 13.94
CA GLY A 101 0.72 -3.80 14.41
C GLY A 101 0.42 -2.51 15.18
N GLY A 102 1.17 -1.44 14.96
CA GLY A 102 1.04 -0.18 15.68
C GLY A 102 1.78 -0.11 17.03
N GLU A 103 2.44 -1.19 17.45
CA GLU A 103 3.26 -1.23 18.66
C GLU A 103 4.74 -1.02 18.32
N ASP A 104 5.50 -0.38 19.22
CA ASP A 104 6.94 -0.17 19.03
C ASP A 104 7.67 -1.53 19.03
N ALA A 105 8.48 -1.77 17.99
CA ALA A 105 9.14 -3.05 17.80
C ALA A 105 10.45 -3.17 18.61
N PHE A 106 11.01 -2.04 19.02
CA PHE A 106 12.22 -1.97 19.85
C PHE A 106 11.95 -1.17 21.14
N ASP A 107 12.69 -1.49 22.20
CA ASP A 107 12.66 -0.72 23.46
C ASP A 107 13.21 0.70 23.28
N GLU A 108 14.17 0.87 22.36
CA GLU A 108 14.80 2.14 22.01
C GLU A 108 14.88 2.32 20.48
N PRO A 109 14.80 3.56 19.96
CA PRO A 109 14.93 3.79 18.53
C PRO A 109 16.36 3.50 18.06
N VAL A 110 16.49 3.20 16.77
CA VAL A 110 17.80 3.11 16.12
C VAL A 110 18.30 4.52 15.78
N PHE A 111 19.55 4.82 16.13
CA PHE A 111 20.14 6.15 15.98
C PHE A 111 21.10 6.24 14.79
N PHE A 112 20.99 7.33 14.05
CA PHE A 112 21.82 7.64 12.88
C PHE A 112 22.38 9.05 13.01
N ASN A 113 23.70 9.18 13.21
CA ASN A 113 24.36 10.47 13.40
C ASN A 113 24.17 11.38 12.18
N ALA A 114 23.52 12.52 12.39
CA ALA A 114 23.24 13.54 11.39
C ALA A 114 23.77 14.91 11.85
N THR A 115 24.95 14.92 12.47
CA THR A 115 25.60 16.16 12.95
C THR A 115 26.24 16.90 11.79
N GLY A 116 25.74 18.10 11.46
CA GLY A 116 26.19 18.89 10.33
C GLY A 116 25.55 20.27 10.24
N TYR A 117 25.64 20.88 9.06
CA TYR A 117 25.09 22.21 8.80
C TYR A 117 23.91 22.13 7.84
N TYR A 118 23.17 23.22 7.73
CA TYR A 118 22.12 23.38 6.73
C TYR A 118 22.62 22.95 5.35
N GLY A 119 21.85 22.09 4.68
CA GLY A 119 22.16 21.56 3.36
C GLY A 119 23.11 20.36 3.35
N SER A 120 23.68 19.94 4.49
CA SER A 120 24.44 18.69 4.59
C SER A 120 23.54 17.48 4.30
N THR A 121 24.11 16.48 3.64
CA THR A 121 23.43 15.24 3.26
C THR A 121 24.13 14.04 3.90
N PHE A 122 23.35 13.10 4.40
CA PHE A 122 23.81 11.87 5.06
C PHE A 122 23.13 10.67 4.42
N SER A 123 23.88 9.61 4.13
CA SER A 123 23.37 8.36 3.56
C SER A 123 23.72 7.20 4.47
N TYR A 124 22.76 6.31 4.69
CA TYR A 124 22.92 5.12 5.52
C TYR A 124 22.37 3.91 4.78
N ASP A 125 23.03 2.78 4.97
CA ASP A 125 22.66 1.49 4.42
C ASP A 125 22.98 0.38 5.43
N GLU A 126 22.84 -0.87 5.00
CA GLU A 126 23.03 -2.06 5.84
C GLU A 126 24.51 -2.31 6.19
N SER A 127 25.44 -1.60 5.56
CA SER A 127 26.85 -1.74 5.86
C SER A 127 27.12 -1.32 7.30
N PRO A 128 27.93 -2.08 8.06
CA PRO A 128 28.32 -1.67 9.40
C PRO A 128 29.00 -0.30 9.39
N ASN A 129 28.41 0.66 10.10
CA ASN A 129 28.91 2.03 10.16
C ASN A 129 28.64 2.62 11.55
N TYR A 130 29.66 3.25 12.13
CA TYR A 130 29.58 3.88 13.46
C TYR A 130 28.65 5.11 13.47
N LEU A 131 28.33 5.67 12.31
CA LEU A 131 27.33 6.73 12.15
C LEU A 131 25.90 6.20 12.17
N GLY A 132 25.69 4.89 12.10
CA GLY A 132 24.37 4.25 12.04
C GLY A 132 24.27 3.29 10.85
N THR A 133 23.45 2.26 11.01
CA THR A 133 23.22 1.21 10.01
C THR A 133 21.76 0.79 10.00
N THR A 134 21.23 0.47 8.83
CA THR A 134 19.85 0.02 8.65
C THR A 134 19.69 -1.50 8.77
N ALA A 135 20.76 -2.25 9.06
CA ALA A 135 20.75 -3.72 9.05
C ALA A 135 19.67 -4.37 9.96
N ALA A 136 19.26 -3.67 11.03
CA ALA A 136 18.21 -4.13 11.95
C ALA A 136 16.79 -3.74 11.51
N LEU A 137 16.63 -2.89 10.50
CA LEU A 137 15.35 -2.30 10.08
C LEU A 137 14.63 -3.17 9.06
N LYS A 138 14.31 -4.42 9.42
CA LYS A 138 13.71 -5.42 8.54
C LYS A 138 12.42 -6.02 9.09
N GLY A 139 11.45 -6.26 8.22
CA GLY A 139 10.21 -6.96 8.54
C GLY A 139 9.23 -6.13 9.40
N PHE A 140 9.20 -4.82 9.21
CA PHE A 140 8.32 -3.91 9.97
C PHE A 140 7.26 -3.28 9.07
N ASP A 141 6.07 -2.98 9.60
CA ASP A 141 4.99 -2.38 8.81
C ASP A 141 5.06 -0.85 8.76
N THR A 142 5.77 -0.25 9.71
CA THR A 142 5.85 1.20 9.85
C THR A 142 7.21 1.60 10.41
N TYR A 143 7.75 2.71 9.91
CA TYR A 143 8.92 3.37 10.48
C TYR A 143 8.59 4.81 10.84
N LYS A 144 8.70 5.16 12.12
CA LYS A 144 8.64 6.54 12.61
C LYS A 144 10.05 7.12 12.63
N ILE A 145 10.30 8.11 11.78
CA ILE A 145 11.59 8.75 11.62
C ILE A 145 11.52 10.15 12.22
N GLY A 146 12.40 10.47 13.16
CA GLY A 146 12.41 11.73 13.88
C GLY A 146 13.77 12.41 13.90
N LEU A 147 13.78 13.74 13.87
CA LEU A 147 14.94 14.57 14.18
C LEU A 147 14.47 15.85 14.87
N TYR A 148 15.25 16.38 15.82
CA TYR A 148 14.84 17.57 16.57
C TYR A 148 14.86 18.89 15.75
N VAL A 149 15.36 18.85 14.52
CA VAL A 149 15.33 19.96 13.56
C VAL A 149 14.71 19.53 12.23
N ASP A 150 14.39 20.50 11.37
CA ASP A 150 13.90 20.29 10.02
C ASP A 150 14.86 19.44 9.18
N PHE A 151 14.31 18.45 8.48
CA PHE A 151 15.04 17.59 7.56
C PHE A 151 14.16 17.10 6.43
N ALA A 152 14.79 16.59 5.38
CA ALA A 152 14.13 15.96 4.25
C ALA A 152 14.72 14.57 3.98
N LEU A 153 13.90 13.63 3.56
CA LEU A 153 14.35 12.41 2.88
C LEU A 153 14.46 12.70 1.38
N THR A 154 15.63 12.43 0.80
CA THR A 154 15.92 12.68 -0.62
C THR A 154 16.14 11.40 -1.42
N ALA A 155 16.32 10.27 -0.74
CA ALA A 155 16.32 8.94 -1.35
C ALA A 155 15.90 7.90 -0.32
N LEU A 156 15.18 6.88 -0.79
CA LEU A 156 14.82 5.68 -0.03
C LEU A 156 15.09 4.46 -0.89
N THR A 157 15.61 3.41 -0.27
CA THR A 157 15.65 2.07 -0.85
C THR A 157 14.86 1.17 0.09
N LEU A 158 13.77 0.62 -0.42
CA LEU A 158 12.86 -0.24 0.33
C LEU A 158 12.83 -1.61 -0.35
N GLU A 159 12.62 -2.65 0.45
CA GLU A 159 12.43 -4.00 -0.04
C GLU A 159 11.18 -4.58 0.61
N GLY A 160 10.25 -5.09 -0.18
CA GLY A 160 9.09 -5.80 0.36
C GLY A 160 9.52 -7.13 0.98
N PRO A 161 8.65 -7.79 1.77
CA PRO A 161 8.87 -9.18 2.11
C PRO A 161 9.06 -9.97 0.81
N ALA A 162 9.81 -11.06 0.93
CA ALA A 162 9.69 -12.15 -0.04
C ALA A 162 8.23 -12.32 -0.38
N ALA A 163 7.84 -12.01 -1.61
CA ALA A 163 6.60 -12.54 -2.12
C ALA A 163 6.85 -14.05 -2.24
N SER A 164 6.66 -14.77 -1.14
CA SER A 164 6.48 -16.21 -1.17
C SER A 164 5.19 -16.36 -1.96
N GLY A 165 5.31 -16.57 -3.27
CA GLY A 165 4.18 -16.64 -4.18
C GLY A 165 3.08 -17.46 -3.54
N MET A 166 2.02 -16.78 -3.11
CA MET A 166 0.84 -17.45 -2.61
C MET A 166 0.21 -18.08 -3.85
N PRO A 167 0.01 -19.40 -3.91
CA PRO A 167 -0.55 -20.02 -5.11
C PRO A 167 -1.85 -19.31 -5.50
N GLY A 168 -1.91 -18.76 -6.73
CA GLY A 168 -3.01 -17.91 -7.18
C GLY A 168 -2.74 -16.40 -7.25
N ASP A 169 -1.71 -15.89 -6.57
CA ASP A 169 -1.30 -14.47 -6.54
C ASP A 169 -0.27 -14.22 -7.64
N ILE A 170 -0.73 -13.95 -8.87
CA ILE A 170 0.12 -13.86 -10.05
C ILE A 170 0.87 -12.53 -10.13
N ASP A 171 0.31 -11.47 -9.54
CA ASP A 171 0.96 -10.15 -9.47
C ASP A 171 1.76 -9.93 -8.18
N LEU A 172 1.79 -10.94 -7.31
CA LEU A 172 2.54 -10.96 -6.05
C LEU A 172 2.14 -9.78 -5.14
N SER A 173 0.88 -9.38 -5.20
CA SER A 173 0.32 -8.29 -4.39
C SER A 173 0.12 -8.67 -2.93
N GLY A 174 0.21 -9.96 -2.60
CA GLY A 174 -0.07 -10.53 -1.29
C GLY A 174 -1.54 -10.85 -1.07
N THR A 175 -2.38 -10.70 -2.10
CA THR A 175 -3.81 -11.03 -2.09
C THR A 175 -4.17 -11.76 -3.37
N VAL A 176 -5.10 -12.72 -3.30
CA VAL A 176 -5.60 -13.39 -4.50
C VAL A 176 -6.97 -12.83 -4.83
N ASP A 177 -7.04 -11.97 -5.85
CA ASP A 177 -8.24 -11.25 -6.24
C ASP A 177 -8.58 -11.40 -7.73
N ARG A 178 -9.55 -10.59 -8.19
CA ARG A 178 -10.03 -10.60 -9.58
C ARG A 178 -8.99 -10.13 -10.61
N ARG A 179 -7.96 -9.41 -10.18
CA ARG A 179 -6.82 -8.98 -11.01
C ARG A 179 -5.95 -10.18 -11.34
N ASP A 180 -5.71 -11.07 -10.38
CA ASP A 180 -4.98 -12.31 -10.64
C ASP A 180 -5.71 -13.17 -11.66
N ALA A 181 -7.03 -13.29 -11.54
CA ALA A 181 -7.83 -14.03 -12.51
C ALA A 181 -7.75 -13.40 -13.92
N ALA A 182 -7.68 -12.06 -14.00
CA ALA A 182 -7.55 -11.35 -15.27
C ALA A 182 -6.15 -11.53 -15.89
N LEU A 183 -5.10 -11.60 -15.08
CA LEU A 183 -3.73 -11.85 -15.52
C LEU A 183 -3.53 -13.32 -15.94
N LEU A 184 -4.04 -14.27 -15.15
CA LEU A 184 -4.06 -15.69 -15.52
C LEU A 184 -4.75 -15.90 -16.87
N SER A 185 -5.87 -15.20 -17.11
CA SER A 185 -6.62 -15.32 -18.37
C SER A 185 -5.84 -14.89 -19.62
N GLN A 186 -4.80 -14.06 -19.48
CA GLN A 186 -3.99 -13.59 -20.61
C GLN A 186 -3.04 -14.67 -21.13
N ASN A 187 -2.64 -15.60 -20.26
CA ASN A 187 -1.68 -16.65 -20.56
C ASN A 187 -2.33 -18.05 -20.55
N PHE A 188 -3.64 -18.13 -20.34
CA PHE A 188 -4.36 -19.40 -20.22
C PHE A 188 -4.20 -20.27 -21.48
N GLY A 189 -3.83 -21.53 -21.29
CA GLY A 189 -3.58 -22.49 -22.35
C GLY A 189 -2.14 -22.47 -22.89
N LEU A 190 -1.20 -21.81 -22.20
CA LEU A 190 0.22 -21.95 -22.52
C LEU A 190 0.65 -23.40 -22.22
N GLU A 191 1.13 -24.12 -23.24
CA GLU A 191 1.42 -25.56 -23.11
C GLU A 191 2.84 -25.88 -22.61
N ALA A 192 3.74 -24.90 -22.61
CA ALA A 192 5.12 -25.05 -22.15
C ALA A 192 5.80 -23.69 -21.95
N GLY A 193 6.73 -23.62 -20.99
CA GLY A 193 7.52 -22.42 -20.71
C GLY A 193 6.76 -21.37 -19.91
N ALA A 194 5.66 -21.75 -19.26
CA ALA A 194 5.01 -20.91 -18.28
C ALA A 194 5.93 -20.79 -17.07
N ASP A 195 5.99 -19.58 -16.52
CA ASP A 195 6.55 -19.30 -15.21
C ASP A 195 5.41 -18.77 -14.30
N TRP A 196 5.76 -18.40 -13.07
CA TRP A 196 4.78 -17.86 -12.12
C TRP A 196 3.95 -16.72 -12.71
N PHE A 197 4.57 -15.78 -13.42
CA PHE A 197 3.90 -14.61 -14.00
C PHE A 197 3.07 -14.96 -15.25
N ALA A 198 3.34 -16.12 -15.87
CA ALA A 198 2.46 -16.73 -16.84
C ALA A 198 1.27 -17.47 -16.18
N GLY A 199 1.27 -17.62 -14.85
CA GLY A 199 0.20 -18.27 -14.10
C GLY A 199 0.36 -19.77 -13.94
N ASP A 200 1.60 -20.27 -13.99
CA ASP A 200 1.97 -21.63 -13.57
C ASP A 200 2.16 -21.64 -12.05
N PHE A 201 1.11 -22.00 -11.31
CA PHE A 201 1.11 -21.99 -9.85
C PHE A 201 1.50 -23.34 -9.25
N ASP A 202 1.47 -24.43 -10.03
CA ASP A 202 1.90 -25.77 -9.58
C ASP A 202 3.32 -26.15 -10.03
N GLY A 203 3.92 -25.35 -10.92
CA GLY A 203 5.30 -25.48 -11.40
C GLY A 203 5.45 -26.53 -12.51
N ASP A 204 4.39 -26.88 -13.23
CA ASP A 204 4.43 -27.89 -14.28
C ASP A 204 4.89 -27.35 -15.66
N GLY A 205 5.08 -26.03 -15.76
CA GLY A 205 5.54 -25.33 -16.94
C GLY A 205 4.43 -25.00 -17.94
N ALA A 206 3.16 -25.19 -17.60
CA ALA A 206 1.98 -24.84 -18.39
C ALA A 206 1.01 -23.95 -17.60
N THR A 207 0.04 -23.35 -18.30
CA THR A 207 -1.03 -22.55 -17.68
C THR A 207 -2.37 -23.21 -18.00
N THR A 208 -2.88 -24.00 -17.08
CA THR A 208 -4.00 -24.92 -17.30
C THR A 208 -5.19 -24.66 -16.36
N LEU A 209 -6.20 -25.52 -16.48
CA LEU A 209 -7.32 -25.52 -15.53
C LEU A 209 -6.88 -25.83 -14.08
N LEU A 210 -5.73 -26.47 -13.89
CA LEU A 210 -5.21 -26.76 -12.56
C LEU A 210 -4.76 -25.47 -11.86
N ASP A 211 -4.07 -24.59 -12.58
CA ASP A 211 -3.70 -23.26 -12.09
C ASP A 211 -4.91 -22.38 -11.79
N LEU A 212 -5.94 -22.44 -12.65
CA LEU A 212 -7.21 -21.78 -12.37
C LEU A 212 -7.86 -22.32 -11.09
N ALA A 213 -7.80 -23.63 -10.84
CA ALA A 213 -8.33 -24.21 -9.61
C ALA A 213 -7.52 -23.79 -8.38
N ILE A 214 -6.19 -23.64 -8.53
CA ILE A 214 -5.31 -23.13 -7.47
C ILE A 214 -5.66 -21.68 -7.13
N LEU A 215 -5.82 -20.81 -8.14
CA LEU A 215 -6.27 -19.44 -7.93
C LEU A 215 -7.63 -19.40 -7.23
N GLN A 216 -8.57 -20.23 -7.67
CA GLN A 216 -9.90 -20.30 -7.06
C GLN A 216 -9.88 -20.75 -5.60
N ALA A 217 -8.96 -21.64 -5.24
CA ALA A 217 -8.81 -22.13 -3.86
C ALA A 217 -8.26 -21.07 -2.91
N HIS A 218 -7.55 -20.08 -3.44
CA HIS A 218 -6.87 -19.04 -2.66
C HIS A 218 -7.54 -17.66 -2.76
N LEU A 219 -8.56 -17.51 -3.62
CA LEU A 219 -9.36 -16.29 -3.74
C LEU A 219 -9.79 -15.77 -2.36
N ASP A 220 -9.35 -14.55 -2.05
CA ASP A 220 -9.75 -13.90 -0.82
C ASP A 220 -11.28 -13.73 -0.83
N PRO A 221 -11.99 -14.16 0.22
CA PRO A 221 -13.41 -13.90 0.32
C PRO A 221 -13.58 -12.39 0.31
N ILE A 222 -14.24 -11.90 -0.74
CA ILE A 222 -14.57 -10.48 -0.92
C ILE A 222 -15.03 -9.95 0.44
N ALA A 223 -14.27 -9.01 1.01
CA ALA A 223 -14.70 -8.29 2.19
C ALA A 223 -16.11 -7.79 1.89
N ALA A 224 -17.10 -8.27 2.65
CA ALA A 224 -18.49 -7.90 2.45
C ALA A 224 -18.56 -6.39 2.27
N PRO A 225 -19.29 -5.89 1.24
CA PRO A 225 -19.28 -4.47 0.93
C PRO A 225 -19.58 -3.68 2.19
N VAL A 226 -18.66 -2.79 2.58
CA VAL A 226 -18.88 -1.85 3.68
C VAL A 226 -20.23 -1.21 3.39
N ALA A 227 -21.19 -1.36 4.32
CA ALA A 227 -22.56 -0.92 4.14
C ALA A 227 -22.58 0.60 3.89
N GLY A 228 -22.51 0.99 2.62
CA GLY A 228 -22.22 2.37 2.22
C GLY A 228 -22.36 2.60 0.73
N ASP A 229 -21.96 1.66 -0.12
CA ASP A 229 -22.19 1.78 -1.56
C ASP A 229 -23.55 1.19 -1.95
N ARG A 230 -24.60 1.99 -1.72
CA ARG A 230 -25.90 1.73 -2.33
C ARG A 230 -25.78 1.99 -3.83
N ILE A 231 -25.35 0.97 -4.56
CA ILE A 231 -25.51 0.94 -6.01
C ILE A 231 -27.02 1.11 -6.25
N ALA A 232 -27.39 2.27 -6.80
CA ALA A 232 -28.79 2.60 -7.06
C ALA A 232 -29.40 1.45 -7.87
N ALA A 233 -30.51 0.89 -7.38
CA ALA A 233 -31.27 -0.12 -8.10
C ALA A 233 -31.48 0.37 -9.54
N VAL A 234 -30.96 -0.42 -10.50
CA VAL A 234 -31.14 -0.18 -11.92
C VAL A 234 -32.64 -0.11 -12.19
N PRO A 235 -33.18 1.00 -12.72
CA PRO A 235 -34.58 1.06 -13.10
C PRO A 235 -34.82 0.03 -14.21
N GLU A 236 -35.61 -1.01 -13.92
CA GLU A 236 -35.92 -2.04 -14.92
C GLU A 236 -36.64 -1.40 -16.11
N PRO A 237 -36.19 -1.68 -17.35
CA PRO A 237 -36.91 -1.23 -18.51
C PRO A 237 -38.21 -2.05 -18.64
N SER A 238 -39.34 -1.38 -18.44
CA SER A 238 -40.58 -1.67 -19.16
C SER A 238 -41.21 -3.06 -19.03
N ALA A 239 -41.01 -3.83 -17.95
CA ALA A 239 -41.83 -5.04 -17.72
C ALA A 239 -43.31 -4.71 -17.43
N ALA A 240 -43.61 -3.48 -17.01
CA ALA A 240 -44.97 -3.03 -16.69
C ALA A 240 -45.87 -2.79 -17.93
N LEU A 241 -45.32 -2.70 -19.15
CA LEU A 241 -46.09 -2.38 -20.36
C LEU A 241 -46.70 -3.60 -21.08
N LEU A 242 -46.27 -4.82 -20.74
CA LEU A 242 -46.74 -6.05 -21.40
C LEU A 242 -47.94 -6.73 -20.70
N VAL A 243 -48.31 -6.31 -19.49
CA VAL A 243 -49.47 -6.87 -18.76
C VAL A 243 -50.77 -6.11 -19.06
N ALA A 244 -50.69 -4.87 -19.58
CA ALA A 244 -51.88 -4.06 -19.90
C ALA A 244 -52.56 -4.44 -21.25
N SER A 245 -51.88 -5.15 -22.15
CA SER A 245 -52.44 -5.54 -23.46
C SER A 245 -53.11 -6.91 -23.48
N GLY A 246 -52.95 -7.74 -22.44
CA GLY A 246 -53.54 -9.08 -22.35
C GLY A 246 -55.02 -9.11 -21.92
N PHE A 247 -55.49 -8.11 -21.17
CA PHE A 247 -56.87 -8.09 -20.64
C PHE A 247 -57.91 -7.52 -21.62
N GLY A 248 -57.51 -6.73 -22.61
CA GLY A 248 -58.44 -6.10 -23.57
C GLY A 248 -59.05 -7.04 -24.61
N VAL A 249 -58.38 -8.15 -24.94
CA VAL A 249 -58.84 -9.07 -26.00
C VAL A 249 -59.75 -10.19 -25.45
N ALA A 250 -59.68 -10.48 -24.15
CA ALA A 250 -60.52 -11.51 -23.52
C ALA A 250 -61.96 -11.04 -23.24
N LEU A 251 -62.21 -9.73 -23.11
CA LEU A 251 -63.54 -9.20 -22.77
C LEU A 251 -64.47 -8.97 -23.98
N LEU A 252 -63.96 -9.00 -25.22
CA LEU A 252 -64.76 -8.82 -26.44
C LEU A 252 -65.33 -10.12 -27.02
N ARG A 253 -65.08 -11.28 -26.39
CA ARG A 253 -65.58 -12.59 -26.85
C ARG A 253 -66.86 -13.07 -26.17
N GLN A 254 -67.49 -12.28 -25.31
CA GLN A 254 -68.73 -12.68 -24.60
C GLN A 254 -69.92 -11.74 -24.83
N LEU A 255 -70.22 -11.36 -26.08
CA LEU A 255 -71.56 -10.84 -26.39
C LEU A 255 -72.47 -11.99 -26.86
N PRO A 256 -73.49 -12.38 -26.07
CA PRO A 256 -74.42 -13.44 -26.46
C PRO A 256 -75.34 -12.99 -27.61
N ARG A 257 -75.40 -13.83 -28.65
CA ARG A 257 -76.40 -13.77 -29.72
C ARG A 257 -77.82 -13.83 -29.13
N ARG A 258 -78.55 -12.71 -29.14
CA ARG A 258 -80.01 -12.74 -28.95
C ARG A 258 -80.69 -13.13 -30.27
N ARG A 259 -81.30 -14.32 -30.28
CA ARG A 259 -82.29 -14.77 -31.27
C ARG A 259 -83.68 -14.32 -30.83
N ARG A 260 -84.32 -13.50 -31.67
CA ARG A 260 -85.73 -13.46 -32.11
C ARG A 260 -86.13 -12.03 -32.41
#